data_AF-A0AAV6BWV9-F1
#
_entry.id   AF-A0AAV6BWV9-F1
#
_cell.length_a   1.000
_cell.length_b   1.000
_cell.length_c   1.000
_cell.angle_alpha   90.00
_cell.angle_beta   90.00
_cell.angle_gamma   90.00
#
_symmetry.space_group_name_H-M   'P 1'
#
loop_
_entity.id
_entity.type
_entity.pdbx_description
1 polymer ?
#
loop_
_entity_poly.entity_id
_entity_poly.type
_entity_poly.pdbx_seq_one_letter_code
_entity_poly.pdbx_strand_id
1 'polypeptide(L)'
;FALMALGLGPDDPVTAREIREFARFEIEENDTIRLQPCVSPVWDTCIAMVALEEAGLPADHPALVKSAEWLLDRQVLGGGDWQVKNKDAEPGGWVFEFRNDWYPDVDDTAFVLMALQRVKFPDPARMETAVRRGIQWLLSMQNRDGGWGAFDRDNDRRILCQIPFADHNAMIDPSTADVTARVVECLGRFGWPSSHPAIRRAVKFLAKDQCPDGSWFGRWGVNYVYGTGGVLRALEAVSLAAQDYARRAVRWLREAQRPDGSFGESLHSYHAPETKAQGGSTASQTAWGLIGLLAAADGDESAIDNAVSYLLDRQNADGSWSEDEFTGTGFPCVFYLKYHLYRNSFPLYALARYRNRKQGAGESSALRLDPCDFRLRSGFQGAG
;
A
#
# COMPACT_ATOMS: atom_id res chain seq x y z
N PHE A 1 -9.21 -28.40 11.50
CA PHE A 1 -9.75 -29.07 12.70
C PHE A 1 -11.26 -28.94 12.87
N ALA A 2 -11.88 -27.77 12.64
CA ALA A 2 -13.34 -27.61 12.81
C ALA A 2 -14.19 -28.60 11.98
N LEU A 3 -13.89 -28.78 10.70
CA LEU A 3 -14.60 -29.75 9.84
C LEU A 3 -14.51 -31.18 10.40
N MET A 4 -13.30 -31.62 10.77
CA MET A 4 -13.09 -32.94 11.40
C MET A 4 -13.85 -33.09 12.73
N ALA A 5 -13.90 -32.04 13.56
CA ALA A 5 -14.65 -32.05 14.80
C ALA A 5 -16.17 -32.13 14.58
N LEU A 6 -16.67 -31.68 13.42
CA LEU A 6 -18.05 -31.83 12.98
C LEU A 6 -18.34 -33.21 12.34
N GLY A 7 -17.37 -34.13 12.35
CA GLY A 7 -17.50 -35.47 11.77
C GLY A 7 -17.14 -35.56 10.29
N LEU A 8 -16.68 -34.47 9.66
CA LEU A 8 -16.21 -34.47 8.28
C LEU A 8 -14.74 -34.88 8.25
N GLY A 9 -14.49 -36.19 8.25
CA GLY A 9 -13.15 -36.77 8.26
C GLY A 9 -12.28 -36.35 7.07
N PRO A 10 -10.98 -36.72 7.03
CA PRO A 10 -10.05 -36.30 5.98
C PRO A 10 -10.49 -36.65 4.55
N ASP A 11 -11.21 -37.75 4.39
CA ASP A 11 -11.73 -38.22 3.10
C ASP A 11 -13.08 -37.60 2.71
N ASP A 12 -13.72 -36.83 3.61
CA ASP A 12 -14.91 -36.07 3.26
C ASP A 12 -14.59 -35.08 2.12
N PRO A 13 -15.42 -34.96 1.07
CA PRO A 13 -15.11 -34.13 -0.09
C PRO A 13 -14.76 -32.67 0.24
N VAL A 14 -15.38 -32.09 1.27
CA VAL A 14 -15.10 -30.72 1.70
C VAL A 14 -13.74 -30.68 2.39
N THR A 15 -13.52 -31.50 3.40
CA THR A 15 -12.25 -31.54 4.14
C THR A 15 -11.07 -31.87 3.23
N ALA A 16 -11.20 -32.86 2.35
CA ALA A 16 -10.17 -33.25 1.40
C ALA A 16 -9.82 -32.13 0.41
N ARG A 17 -10.81 -31.32 0.00
CA ARG A 17 -10.58 -30.14 -0.83
C ARG A 17 -9.78 -29.08 -0.07
N GLU A 18 -10.17 -28.74 1.15
CA GLU A 18 -9.46 -27.72 1.95
C GLU A 18 -8.01 -28.15 2.26
N ILE A 19 -7.75 -29.44 2.50
CA ILE A 19 -6.38 -29.96 2.67
C ILE A 19 -5.56 -29.76 1.38
N ARG A 20 -6.14 -30.01 0.20
CA ARG A 20 -5.46 -29.77 -1.07
C ARG A 20 -5.21 -28.28 -1.31
N GLU A 21 -6.15 -27.40 -0.99
CA GLU A 21 -5.95 -25.96 -1.12
C GLU A 21 -4.86 -25.46 -0.16
N PHE A 22 -4.81 -25.97 1.07
CA PHE A 22 -3.75 -25.67 2.03
C PHE A 22 -2.36 -26.08 1.50
N ALA A 23 -2.25 -27.27 0.91
CA ALA A 23 -0.99 -27.74 0.33
C ALA A 23 -0.47 -26.85 -0.82
N ARG A 24 -1.34 -26.08 -1.49
CA ARG A 24 -0.92 -25.15 -2.56
C ARG A 24 -0.13 -23.94 -2.04
N PHE A 25 -0.13 -23.70 -0.73
CA PHE A 25 0.68 -22.67 -0.10
C PHE A 25 2.09 -23.16 0.25
N GLU A 26 2.36 -24.46 0.11
CA GLU A 26 3.67 -25.04 0.38
C GLU A 26 4.68 -24.65 -0.70
N ILE A 27 5.86 -24.24 -0.25
CA ILE A 27 7.07 -24.06 -1.05
C ILE A 27 8.03 -25.15 -0.61
N GLU A 28 8.22 -26.14 -1.47
CA GLU A 28 9.22 -27.20 -1.27
C GLU A 28 10.57 -26.76 -1.86
N GLU A 29 11.60 -26.72 -1.02
CA GLU A 29 12.96 -26.34 -1.40
C GLU A 29 13.96 -27.30 -0.77
N ASN A 30 14.60 -28.13 -1.60
CA ASN A 30 15.52 -29.18 -1.18
C ASN A 30 14.89 -30.14 -0.16
N ASP A 31 15.39 -30.14 1.07
CA ASP A 31 14.93 -30.93 2.21
C ASP A 31 14.00 -30.14 3.16
N THR A 32 13.53 -28.96 2.74
CA THR A 32 12.67 -28.08 3.53
C THR A 32 11.32 -27.82 2.86
N ILE A 33 10.29 -27.61 3.68
CA ILE A 33 8.98 -27.11 3.26
C ILE A 33 8.67 -25.85 4.05
N ARG A 34 8.28 -24.78 3.36
CA ARG A 34 7.83 -23.52 3.96
C ARG A 34 6.38 -23.29 3.55
N LEU A 35 5.53 -22.94 4.52
CA LEU A 35 4.14 -22.60 4.24
C LEU A 35 4.01 -21.08 4.08
N GLN A 36 3.43 -20.65 2.96
CA GLN A 36 3.08 -19.25 2.76
C GLN A 36 1.87 -18.89 3.63
N PRO A 37 1.92 -17.80 4.41
CA PRO A 37 0.77 -17.36 5.20
C PRO A 37 -0.35 -16.76 4.33
N CYS A 38 0.04 -16.20 3.19
CA CYS A 38 -0.79 -15.63 2.14
C CYS A 38 0.06 -15.52 0.86
N VAL A 39 -0.57 -15.20 -0.27
CA VAL A 39 0.11 -14.95 -1.55
C VAL A 39 -0.27 -13.55 -2.05
N SER A 40 0.68 -12.81 -2.62
CA SER A 40 0.55 -11.38 -2.94
C SER A 40 0.43 -11.00 -4.44
N PRO A 41 -0.17 -11.83 -5.33
CA PRO A 41 -0.06 -11.62 -6.77
C PRO A 41 -0.68 -10.31 -7.27
N VAL A 42 -1.80 -9.84 -6.70
CA VAL A 42 -2.43 -8.59 -7.15
C VAL A 42 -1.56 -7.39 -6.74
N TRP A 43 -1.16 -7.37 -5.47
CA TRP A 43 -0.25 -6.38 -4.90
C TRP A 43 1.07 -6.27 -5.66
N ASP A 44 1.73 -7.41 -5.90
CA ASP A 44 3.00 -7.46 -6.61
C ASP A 44 2.86 -6.98 -8.07
N THR A 45 1.76 -7.36 -8.73
CA THR A 45 1.51 -6.99 -10.12
C THR A 45 1.33 -5.49 -10.27
N CYS A 46 0.51 -4.85 -9.42
CA CYS A 46 0.23 -3.43 -9.56
C CYS A 46 1.44 -2.55 -9.20
N ILE A 47 2.26 -2.94 -8.20
CA ILE A 47 3.52 -2.23 -7.89
C ILE A 47 4.50 -2.35 -9.06
N ALA A 48 4.68 -3.56 -9.62
CA ALA A 48 5.57 -3.76 -10.77
C ALA A 48 5.12 -2.95 -11.99
N MET A 49 3.82 -2.90 -12.27
CA MET A 49 3.27 -2.07 -13.36
C MET A 49 3.60 -0.59 -13.18
N VAL A 50 3.39 -0.03 -11.98
CA VAL A 50 3.72 1.36 -11.68
C VAL A 50 5.21 1.62 -11.82
N ALA A 51 6.06 0.73 -11.29
CA ALA A 51 7.52 0.86 -11.37
C ALA A 51 8.03 0.83 -12.83
N LEU A 52 7.52 -0.11 -13.64
CA LEU A 52 7.93 -0.28 -15.03
C LEU A 52 7.50 0.88 -15.92
N GLU A 53 6.27 1.36 -15.78
CA GLU A 53 5.78 2.50 -16.55
C GLU A 53 6.52 3.79 -16.15
N GLU A 54 6.71 4.03 -14.85
CA GLU A 54 7.50 5.17 -14.36
C GLU A 54 8.95 5.10 -14.89
N ALA A 55 9.52 3.90 -14.99
CA ALA A 55 10.85 3.65 -15.55
C ALA A 55 10.93 3.86 -17.08
N GLY A 56 9.82 4.17 -17.74
CA GLY A 56 9.77 4.55 -19.16
C GLY A 56 9.29 3.45 -20.10
N LEU A 57 8.73 2.35 -19.56
CA LEU A 57 8.05 1.38 -20.40
C LEU A 57 6.79 2.05 -21.01
N PRO A 58 6.55 1.95 -22.34
CA PRO A 58 5.40 2.59 -22.96
C PRO A 58 4.07 2.14 -22.32
N ALA A 59 3.14 3.07 -22.14
CA ALA A 59 1.84 2.80 -21.53
C ALA A 59 0.99 1.73 -22.26
N ASP A 60 1.26 1.46 -23.53
CA ASP A 60 0.65 0.42 -24.37
C ASP A 60 1.53 -0.83 -24.53
N HIS A 61 2.62 -0.94 -23.75
CA HIS A 61 3.50 -2.10 -23.82
C HIS A 61 2.73 -3.40 -23.55
N PRO A 62 2.95 -4.48 -24.34
CA PRO A 62 2.16 -5.71 -24.23
C PRO A 62 2.09 -6.32 -22.83
N ALA A 63 3.18 -6.23 -22.05
CA ALA A 63 3.19 -6.70 -20.67
C ALA A 63 2.26 -5.89 -19.75
N LEU A 64 2.22 -4.56 -19.89
CA LEU A 64 1.32 -3.71 -19.10
C LEU A 64 -0.13 -3.93 -19.49
N VAL A 65 -0.42 -4.06 -20.78
CA VAL A 65 -1.77 -4.36 -21.28
C VAL A 65 -2.26 -5.70 -20.77
N LYS A 66 -1.41 -6.74 -20.81
CA LYS A 66 -1.74 -8.07 -20.29
C LYS A 66 -1.98 -8.06 -18.77
N SER A 67 -1.15 -7.34 -18.01
CA SER A 67 -1.33 -7.21 -16.56
C SER A 67 -2.60 -6.42 -16.23
N ALA A 68 -2.90 -5.36 -16.98
CA ALA A 68 -4.14 -4.60 -16.83
C ALA A 68 -5.38 -5.45 -17.13
N GLU A 69 -5.36 -6.26 -18.20
CA GLU A 69 -6.43 -7.21 -18.50
C GLU A 69 -6.65 -8.19 -17.34
N TRP A 70 -5.55 -8.77 -16.83
CA TRP A 70 -5.62 -9.69 -15.70
C TRP A 70 -6.19 -9.03 -14.44
N LEU A 71 -5.77 -7.80 -14.11
CA LEU A 71 -6.33 -7.04 -12.99
C LEU A 71 -7.81 -6.71 -13.20
N LEU A 72 -8.24 -6.33 -14.40
CA LEU A 72 -9.64 -6.11 -14.71
C LEU A 72 -10.49 -7.38 -14.51
N ASP A 73 -9.93 -8.56 -14.80
CA ASP A 73 -10.57 -9.87 -14.54
C ASP A 73 -10.55 -10.28 -13.05
N ARG A 74 -9.83 -9.55 -12.20
CA ARG A 74 -9.77 -9.75 -10.75
C ARG A 74 -10.62 -8.77 -9.95
N GLN A 75 -11.28 -7.79 -10.59
CA GLN A 75 -12.14 -6.87 -9.86
C GLN A 75 -13.29 -7.64 -9.18
N VAL A 76 -13.48 -7.40 -7.88
CA VAL A 76 -14.56 -8.00 -7.11
C VAL A 76 -15.87 -7.28 -7.42
N LEU A 77 -16.82 -8.01 -8.01
CA LEU A 77 -18.16 -7.51 -8.35
C LEU A 77 -19.27 -8.11 -7.47
N GLY A 78 -18.92 -9.06 -6.60
CA GLY A 78 -19.81 -9.67 -5.61
C GLY A 78 -19.74 -8.97 -4.25
N GLY A 79 -20.68 -9.30 -3.36
CA GLY A 79 -20.67 -8.80 -1.99
C GLY A 79 -19.55 -9.38 -1.13
N GLY A 80 -19.35 -8.81 0.06
CA GLY A 80 -18.35 -9.27 1.04
C GLY A 80 -18.70 -8.83 2.47
N ASP A 81 -17.91 -9.26 3.44
CA ASP A 81 -18.19 -9.02 4.87
C ASP A 81 -18.23 -7.53 5.23
N TRP A 82 -17.47 -6.71 4.51
CA TRP A 82 -17.45 -5.25 4.62
C TRP A 82 -18.85 -4.60 4.46
N GLN A 83 -19.77 -5.26 3.73
CA GLN A 83 -21.15 -4.79 3.57
C GLN A 83 -21.95 -4.85 4.87
N VAL A 84 -21.51 -5.57 5.91
CA VAL A 84 -22.17 -5.54 7.23
C VAL A 84 -22.24 -4.10 7.76
N LYS A 85 -21.16 -3.32 7.57
CA LYS A 85 -21.06 -1.92 8.00
C LYS A 85 -21.25 -0.91 6.86
N ASN A 86 -21.25 -1.36 5.62
CA ASN A 86 -21.39 -0.52 4.43
C ASN A 86 -22.37 -1.13 3.40
N LYS A 87 -23.58 -1.48 3.87
CA LYS A 87 -24.61 -2.24 3.14
C LYS A 87 -24.96 -1.69 1.77
N ASP A 88 -24.93 -0.38 1.67
CA ASP A 88 -25.38 0.37 0.51
C ASP A 88 -24.29 0.51 -0.56
N ALA A 89 -23.02 0.27 -0.24
CA ALA A 89 -21.96 0.43 -1.22
C ALA A 89 -21.95 -0.72 -2.24
N GLU A 90 -21.74 -0.35 -3.49
CA GLU A 90 -21.57 -1.29 -4.60
C GLU A 90 -20.17 -1.91 -4.51
N PRO A 91 -20.01 -3.21 -4.78
CA PRO A 91 -18.71 -3.84 -4.91
C PRO A 91 -17.84 -3.18 -5.99
N GLY A 92 -16.53 -3.24 -5.82
CA GLY A 92 -15.61 -2.62 -6.77
C GLY A 92 -14.13 -2.73 -6.43
N GLY A 93 -13.79 -3.30 -5.27
CA GLY A 93 -12.41 -3.45 -4.83
C GLY A 93 -11.66 -4.59 -5.50
N TRP A 94 -10.40 -4.70 -5.13
CA TRP A 94 -9.49 -5.80 -5.44
C TRP A 94 -9.03 -6.44 -4.13
N VAL A 95 -8.52 -7.66 -4.25
CA VAL A 95 -8.01 -8.47 -3.15
C VAL A 95 -6.50 -8.63 -3.31
N PHE A 96 -5.81 -8.92 -2.22
CA PHE A 96 -4.38 -9.25 -2.22
C PHE A 96 -4.04 -10.55 -3.01
N GLU A 97 -4.84 -11.61 -2.83
CA GLU A 97 -4.59 -12.93 -3.42
C GLU A 97 -5.10 -13.10 -4.88
N PHE A 98 -5.00 -14.32 -5.43
CA PHE A 98 -5.57 -14.63 -6.75
C PHE A 98 -7.11 -14.53 -6.79
N ARG A 99 -7.78 -14.95 -5.71
CA ARG A 99 -9.23 -14.93 -5.49
C ARG A 99 -9.50 -14.94 -4.00
N ASN A 100 -10.24 -13.94 -3.53
CA ASN A 100 -10.65 -13.82 -2.13
C ASN A 100 -11.87 -12.88 -2.02
N ASP A 101 -12.85 -13.09 -2.89
CA ASP A 101 -13.88 -12.10 -3.26
C ASP A 101 -14.68 -11.51 -2.07
N TRP A 102 -14.67 -12.16 -0.90
CA TRP A 102 -15.32 -11.68 0.32
C TRP A 102 -14.53 -10.61 1.08
N TYR A 103 -13.23 -10.50 0.84
CA TYR A 103 -12.29 -9.66 1.56
C TYR A 103 -11.45 -8.76 0.63
N PRO A 104 -12.08 -7.95 -0.25
CA PRO A 104 -11.33 -6.90 -0.93
C PRO A 104 -10.79 -5.90 0.09
N ASP A 105 -9.59 -5.38 -0.18
CA ASP A 105 -8.90 -4.47 0.72
C ASP A 105 -8.59 -3.13 0.04
N VAL A 106 -8.40 -2.12 0.88
CA VAL A 106 -8.28 -0.71 0.51
C VAL A 106 -6.92 -0.40 -0.12
N ASP A 107 -5.84 -1.01 0.36
CA ASP A 107 -4.48 -0.72 -0.11
C ASP A 107 -4.29 -1.30 -1.52
N ASP A 108 -4.65 -2.58 -1.74
CA ASP A 108 -4.64 -3.22 -3.06
C ASP A 108 -5.53 -2.48 -4.05
N THR A 109 -6.76 -2.15 -3.65
CA THR A 109 -7.68 -1.43 -4.53
C THR A 109 -7.07 -0.10 -4.98
N ALA A 110 -6.50 0.68 -4.07
CA ALA A 110 -5.90 1.97 -4.41
C ALA A 110 -4.66 1.80 -5.30
N PHE A 111 -3.81 0.81 -5.06
CA PHE A 111 -2.61 0.58 -5.87
C PHE A 111 -2.96 0.03 -7.26
N VAL A 112 -3.92 -0.90 -7.36
CA VAL A 112 -4.46 -1.38 -8.64
C VAL A 112 -5.01 -0.22 -9.47
N LEU A 113 -5.78 0.68 -8.87
CA LEU A 113 -6.30 1.85 -9.58
C LEU A 113 -5.18 2.75 -10.12
N MET A 114 -4.13 2.99 -9.33
CA MET A 114 -2.95 3.75 -9.80
C MET A 114 -2.18 3.03 -10.91
N ALA A 115 -2.10 1.69 -10.87
CA ALA A 115 -1.48 0.91 -11.93
C ALA A 115 -2.29 0.96 -13.23
N LEU A 116 -3.62 0.76 -13.14
CA LEU A 116 -4.54 0.84 -14.27
C LEU A 116 -4.56 2.23 -14.91
N GLN A 117 -4.43 3.29 -14.11
CA GLN A 117 -4.38 4.67 -14.59
C GLN A 117 -3.25 4.93 -15.61
N ARG A 118 -2.16 4.16 -15.52
CA ARG A 118 -0.95 4.35 -16.33
C ARG A 118 -0.98 3.60 -17.65
N VAL A 119 -1.96 2.72 -17.88
CA VAL A 119 -1.99 1.85 -19.05
C VAL A 119 -2.93 2.40 -20.13
N LYS A 120 -2.43 2.49 -21.36
CA LYS A 120 -3.23 2.73 -22.57
C LYS A 120 -3.89 1.42 -23.00
N PHE A 121 -4.96 1.05 -22.31
CA PHE A 121 -5.65 -0.22 -22.55
C PHE A 121 -6.51 -0.16 -23.83
N PRO A 122 -6.55 -1.23 -24.66
CA PRO A 122 -7.29 -1.24 -25.92
C PRO A 122 -8.81 -1.00 -25.80
N ASP A 123 -9.42 -1.33 -24.66
CA ASP A 123 -10.84 -1.06 -24.36
C ASP A 123 -10.97 0.01 -23.26
N PRO A 124 -10.91 1.30 -23.62
CA PRO A 124 -10.94 2.40 -22.64
C PRO A 124 -12.26 2.46 -21.87
N ALA A 125 -13.38 2.01 -22.45
CA ALA A 125 -14.68 2.03 -21.78
C ALA A 125 -14.76 1.00 -20.64
N ARG A 126 -14.22 -0.21 -20.87
CA ARG A 126 -14.08 -1.22 -19.83
C ARG A 126 -13.15 -0.74 -18.71
N MET A 127 -12.02 -0.14 -19.07
CA MET A 127 -11.06 0.42 -18.12
C MET A 127 -11.72 1.51 -17.24
N GLU A 128 -12.34 2.52 -17.86
CA GLU A 128 -12.97 3.62 -17.13
C GLU A 128 -14.09 3.10 -16.22
N THR A 129 -14.91 2.16 -16.67
CA THR A 129 -15.98 1.56 -15.86
C THR A 129 -15.43 0.87 -14.61
N ALA A 130 -14.37 0.07 -14.76
CA ALA A 130 -13.75 -0.62 -13.63
C ALA A 130 -13.12 0.36 -12.64
N VAL A 131 -12.39 1.37 -13.15
CA VAL A 131 -11.75 2.41 -12.32
C VAL A 131 -12.80 3.22 -11.56
N ARG A 132 -13.87 3.69 -12.22
CA ARG A 132 -14.95 4.43 -11.56
C ARG A 132 -15.58 3.61 -10.43
N ARG A 133 -15.83 2.32 -10.65
CA ARG A 133 -16.36 1.42 -9.63
C ARG A 133 -15.41 1.28 -8.42
N GLY A 134 -14.11 1.11 -8.68
CA GLY A 134 -13.10 1.03 -7.61
C GLY A 134 -12.97 2.31 -6.80
N ILE A 135 -12.94 3.48 -7.46
CA ILE A 135 -12.92 4.78 -6.78
C ILE A 135 -14.18 4.98 -5.92
N GLN A 136 -15.36 4.62 -6.43
CA GLN A 136 -16.60 4.71 -5.68
C GLN A 136 -16.57 3.79 -4.44
N TRP A 137 -16.04 2.57 -4.58
CA TRP A 137 -15.87 1.65 -3.46
C TRP A 137 -14.91 2.22 -2.41
N LEU A 138 -13.71 2.67 -2.80
CA LEU A 138 -12.74 3.30 -1.89
C LEU A 138 -13.33 4.47 -1.10
N LEU A 139 -14.01 5.39 -1.79
CA LEU A 139 -14.64 6.54 -1.17
C LEU A 139 -15.70 6.13 -0.14
N SER A 140 -16.38 5.02 -0.36
CA SER A 140 -17.40 4.49 0.55
C SER A 140 -16.82 3.83 1.81
N MET A 141 -15.57 3.38 1.75
CA MET A 141 -14.87 2.69 2.84
C MET A 141 -14.23 3.65 3.86
N GLN A 142 -14.35 4.98 3.67
CA GLN A 142 -13.75 5.95 4.59
C GLN A 142 -14.40 5.90 5.98
N ASN A 143 -13.57 5.84 7.01
CA ASN A 143 -13.98 5.85 8.41
C ASN A 143 -14.44 7.24 8.86
N ARG A 144 -15.18 7.28 9.96
CA ARG A 144 -15.68 8.54 10.55
C ARG A 144 -14.56 9.49 10.99
N ASP A 145 -13.42 8.95 11.38
CA ASP A 145 -12.24 9.74 11.78
C ASP A 145 -11.50 10.38 10.58
N GLY A 146 -11.87 9.99 9.35
CA GLY A 146 -11.30 10.49 8.11
C GLY A 146 -10.24 9.58 7.48
N GLY A 147 -9.77 8.55 8.17
CA GLY A 147 -8.83 7.58 7.61
C GLY A 147 -9.52 6.36 6.98
N TRP A 148 -8.71 5.36 6.66
CA TRP A 148 -9.13 4.05 6.18
C TRP A 148 -8.40 2.94 6.93
N GLY A 149 -9.12 1.88 7.28
CA GLY A 149 -8.56 0.57 7.61
C GLY A 149 -8.30 -0.24 6.34
N ALA A 150 -7.80 -1.46 6.48
CA ALA A 150 -7.49 -2.33 5.36
C ALA A 150 -8.74 -2.94 4.70
N PHE A 151 -9.69 -3.46 5.46
CA PHE A 151 -10.81 -4.26 4.96
C PHE A 151 -12.18 -3.67 5.31
N ASP A 152 -12.31 -3.06 6.49
CA ASP A 152 -13.61 -2.66 7.03
C ASP A 152 -13.71 -1.17 7.33
N ARG A 153 -14.94 -0.66 7.19
CA ARG A 153 -15.29 0.66 7.70
C ARG A 153 -15.59 0.61 9.20
N ASP A 154 -15.15 1.61 9.96
CA ASP A 154 -15.39 1.83 11.39
C ASP A 154 -15.17 0.54 12.23
N ASN A 155 -14.08 -0.18 11.96
CA ASN A 155 -13.64 -1.36 12.73
C ASN A 155 -12.61 -0.95 13.80
N ASP A 156 -13.06 -0.15 14.76
CA ASP A 156 -12.18 0.60 15.67
C ASP A 156 -12.53 0.40 17.17
N ARG A 157 -13.33 -0.62 17.49
CA ARG A 157 -13.78 -0.90 18.87
C ARG A 157 -12.64 -1.46 19.74
N ARG A 158 -11.77 -0.57 20.23
CA ARG A 158 -10.56 -0.90 21.03
C ARG A 158 -10.79 -1.84 22.23
N ILE A 159 -12.00 -1.84 22.81
CA ILE A 159 -12.34 -2.76 23.91
C ILE A 159 -12.19 -4.24 23.52
N LEU A 160 -12.35 -4.57 22.23
CA LEU A 160 -12.15 -5.94 21.73
C LEU A 160 -10.69 -6.39 21.77
N CYS A 161 -9.74 -5.47 21.93
CA CYS A 161 -8.32 -5.78 22.13
C CYS A 161 -7.97 -6.00 23.61
N GLN A 162 -8.94 -5.96 24.53
CA GLN A 162 -8.70 -6.08 25.98
C GLN A 162 -9.25 -7.40 26.57
N ILE A 163 -9.71 -8.32 25.72
CA ILE A 163 -10.20 -9.64 26.14
C ILE A 163 -9.05 -10.65 26.15
N PRO A 164 -9.12 -11.75 26.95
CA PRO A 164 -8.05 -12.74 27.02
C PRO A 164 -7.67 -13.39 25.69
N PHE A 165 -8.62 -13.47 24.76
CA PHE A 165 -8.40 -14.01 23.41
C PHE A 165 -7.58 -13.06 22.50
N ALA A 166 -7.48 -11.77 22.85
CA ALA A 166 -6.87 -10.73 22.04
C ALA A 166 -5.40 -10.47 22.39
N ASP A 167 -4.66 -11.52 22.79
CA ASP A 167 -3.25 -11.46 23.20
C ASP A 167 -2.31 -10.91 22.11
N HIS A 168 -2.73 -10.95 20.84
CA HIS A 168 -2.00 -10.40 19.69
C HIS A 168 -2.39 -8.96 19.30
N ASN A 169 -3.34 -8.31 20.03
CA ASN A 169 -3.76 -6.91 19.86
C ASN A 169 -4.18 -6.47 18.43
N ALA A 170 -4.49 -7.42 17.54
CA ALA A 170 -4.88 -7.19 16.15
C ALA A 170 -6.31 -7.68 15.85
N MET A 171 -7.23 -7.52 16.81
CA MET A 171 -8.63 -7.97 16.69
C MET A 171 -9.54 -7.03 15.89
N ILE A 172 -9.01 -5.90 15.45
CA ILE A 172 -9.76 -4.81 14.83
C ILE A 172 -8.96 -4.23 13.66
N ASP A 173 -9.63 -3.45 12.82
CA ASP A 173 -9.07 -2.82 11.62
C ASP A 173 -9.33 -1.30 11.62
N PRO A 174 -8.66 -0.54 12.51
CA PRO A 174 -8.83 0.91 12.61
C PRO A 174 -8.11 1.62 11.46
N SER A 175 -8.43 2.91 11.28
CA SER A 175 -7.67 3.77 10.36
C SER A 175 -6.17 3.77 10.67
N THR A 176 -5.33 3.62 9.65
CA THR A 176 -3.86 3.75 9.75
C THR A 176 -3.30 4.74 8.76
N ALA A 177 -2.15 5.34 9.09
CA ALA A 177 -1.53 6.39 8.29
C ALA A 177 -1.11 5.91 6.89
N ASP A 178 -0.55 4.71 6.78
CA ASP A 178 -0.10 4.13 5.52
C ASP A 178 -1.25 3.83 4.54
N VAL A 179 -2.32 3.18 5.00
CA VAL A 179 -3.50 2.91 4.16
C VAL A 179 -4.21 4.21 3.78
N THR A 180 -4.36 5.13 4.73
CA THR A 180 -4.94 6.45 4.46
C THR A 180 -4.11 7.23 3.44
N ALA A 181 -2.78 7.19 3.56
CA ALA A 181 -1.87 7.81 2.60
C ALA A 181 -2.01 7.20 1.21
N ARG A 182 -2.11 5.87 1.09
CA ARG A 182 -2.32 5.21 -0.20
C ARG A 182 -3.57 5.72 -0.90
N VAL A 183 -4.69 5.79 -0.18
CA VAL A 183 -5.96 6.27 -0.75
C VAL A 183 -5.85 7.73 -1.17
N VAL A 184 -5.18 8.58 -0.37
CA VAL A 184 -4.95 9.98 -0.72
C VAL A 184 -4.06 10.11 -1.96
N GLU A 185 -2.99 9.31 -2.09
CA GLU A 185 -2.16 9.28 -3.30
C GLU A 185 -3.00 8.90 -4.52
N CYS A 186 -3.77 7.82 -4.42
CA CYS A 186 -4.63 7.34 -5.49
C CYS A 186 -5.62 8.42 -5.92
N LEU A 187 -6.42 8.95 -4.99
CA LEU A 187 -7.42 9.97 -5.29
C LEU A 187 -6.78 11.24 -5.86
N GLY A 188 -5.64 11.69 -5.32
CA GLY A 188 -4.90 12.85 -5.82
C GLY A 188 -4.46 12.68 -7.27
N ARG A 189 -3.92 11.51 -7.64
CA ARG A 189 -3.56 11.17 -9.03
C ARG A 189 -4.75 11.14 -9.98
N PHE A 190 -5.94 10.76 -9.49
CA PHE A 190 -7.18 10.83 -10.26
C PHE A 190 -7.81 12.24 -10.30
N GLY A 191 -7.20 13.23 -9.66
CA GLY A 191 -7.60 14.64 -9.75
C GLY A 191 -8.40 15.18 -8.56
N TRP A 192 -8.52 14.42 -7.46
CA TRP A 192 -9.20 14.93 -6.25
C TRP A 192 -8.36 16.04 -5.61
N PRO A 193 -8.89 17.27 -5.51
CA PRO A 193 -8.15 18.37 -4.91
C PRO A 193 -8.10 18.23 -3.38
N SER A 194 -7.11 18.88 -2.77
CA SER A 194 -7.01 19.00 -1.30
C SER A 194 -8.24 19.61 -0.64
N SER A 195 -9.03 20.39 -1.38
CA SER A 195 -10.29 20.98 -0.90
C SER A 195 -11.44 19.99 -0.81
N HIS A 196 -11.36 18.83 -1.49
CA HIS A 196 -12.42 17.83 -1.49
C HIS A 196 -12.66 17.29 -0.07
N PRO A 197 -13.92 17.17 0.43
CA PRO A 197 -14.20 16.78 1.80
C PRO A 197 -13.53 15.48 2.26
N ALA A 198 -13.48 14.46 1.40
CA ALA A 198 -12.80 13.20 1.71
C ALA A 198 -11.29 13.39 1.96
N ILE A 199 -10.62 14.19 1.12
CA ILE A 199 -9.18 14.49 1.26
C ILE A 199 -8.92 15.35 2.49
N ARG A 200 -9.74 16.38 2.75
CA ARG A 200 -9.59 17.21 3.96
C ARG A 200 -9.68 16.40 5.24
N ARG A 201 -10.63 15.46 5.32
CA ARG A 201 -10.76 14.57 6.49
C ARG A 201 -9.56 13.64 6.62
N ALA A 202 -9.09 13.08 5.51
CA ALA A 202 -7.90 12.23 5.48
C ALA A 202 -6.64 12.96 5.95
N VAL A 203 -6.40 14.17 5.43
CA VAL A 203 -5.26 15.00 5.82
C VAL A 203 -5.36 15.41 7.29
N LYS A 204 -6.56 15.70 7.79
CA LYS A 204 -6.78 15.97 9.23
C LYS A 204 -6.46 14.75 10.09
N PHE A 205 -6.84 13.56 9.65
CA PHE A 205 -6.46 12.30 10.31
C PHE A 205 -4.93 12.14 10.33
N LEU A 206 -4.26 12.25 9.17
CA LEU A 206 -2.80 12.11 9.07
C LEU A 206 -2.06 13.14 9.92
N ALA A 207 -2.49 14.40 9.93
CA ALA A 207 -1.87 15.44 10.75
C ALA A 207 -2.03 15.17 12.26
N LYS A 208 -3.14 14.55 12.67
CA LYS A 208 -3.37 14.13 14.06
C LYS A 208 -2.55 12.89 14.44
N ASP A 209 -2.35 11.97 13.50
CA ASP A 209 -1.65 10.70 13.71
C ASP A 209 -0.11 10.83 13.66
N GLN A 210 0.41 11.98 13.22
CA GLN A 210 1.86 12.21 13.15
C GLN A 210 2.52 12.11 14.53
N CYS A 211 3.63 11.39 14.60
CA CYS A 211 4.45 11.29 15.80
C CYS A 211 5.07 12.66 16.16
N PRO A 212 5.42 12.90 17.43
CA PRO A 212 6.06 14.15 17.86
C PRO A 212 7.37 14.49 17.13
N ASP A 213 8.12 13.46 16.69
CA ASP A 213 9.36 13.60 15.92
C ASP A 213 9.14 13.90 14.42
N GLY A 214 7.89 13.89 13.96
CA GLY A 214 7.52 14.13 12.56
C GLY A 214 7.32 12.87 11.71
N SER A 215 7.60 11.68 12.24
CA SER A 215 7.37 10.41 11.53
C SER A 215 5.90 9.95 11.55
N TRP A 216 5.57 8.98 10.69
CA TRP A 216 4.31 8.22 10.76
C TRP A 216 4.59 6.73 10.90
N PHE A 217 3.75 6.06 11.69
CA PHE A 217 3.82 4.61 11.92
C PHE A 217 3.44 3.83 10.66
N GLY A 218 4.20 2.79 10.33
CA GLY A 218 3.89 1.85 9.24
C GLY A 218 3.19 0.62 9.80
N ARG A 219 1.89 0.48 9.54
CA ARG A 219 1.08 -0.66 10.01
C ARG A 219 1.38 -1.94 9.21
N TRP A 220 1.63 -1.81 7.91
CA TRP A 220 1.77 -2.94 6.97
C TRP A 220 3.17 -3.08 6.34
N GLY A 221 4.03 -2.07 6.50
CA GLY A 221 5.43 -2.10 6.11
C GLY A 221 6.31 -1.57 7.23
N VAL A 222 7.53 -2.09 7.34
CA VAL A 222 8.46 -1.84 8.45
C VAL A 222 9.24 -0.54 8.23
N ASN A 223 9.12 0.48 9.06
CA ASN A 223 7.97 0.85 9.90
C ASN A 223 7.77 2.35 9.70
N TYR A 224 8.54 3.18 10.40
CA TYR A 224 8.42 4.62 10.32
C TYR A 224 8.97 5.18 9.00
N VAL A 225 9.98 4.54 8.39
CA VAL A 225 10.42 4.91 7.03
C VAL A 225 9.32 4.64 6.00
N TYR A 226 8.64 3.49 6.10
CA TYR A 226 7.51 3.12 5.24
C TYR A 226 6.35 4.12 5.37
N GLY A 227 5.84 4.30 6.60
CA GLY A 227 4.72 5.19 6.87
C GLY A 227 5.02 6.64 6.46
N THR A 228 6.20 7.15 6.83
CA THR A 228 6.58 8.54 6.53
C THR A 228 6.77 8.77 5.03
N GLY A 229 7.45 7.86 4.33
CA GLY A 229 7.64 7.96 2.87
C GLY A 229 6.31 7.94 2.11
N GLY A 230 5.40 7.04 2.49
CA GLY A 230 4.06 6.95 1.91
C GLY A 230 3.20 8.19 2.17
N VAL A 231 3.19 8.71 3.39
CA VAL A 231 2.44 9.94 3.72
C VAL A 231 2.96 11.15 2.95
N LEU A 232 4.28 11.35 2.87
CA LEU A 232 4.86 12.45 2.09
C LEU A 232 4.48 12.35 0.61
N ARG A 233 4.51 11.13 0.05
CA ARG A 233 4.08 10.89 -1.32
C ARG A 233 2.61 11.23 -1.55
N ALA A 234 1.73 10.87 -0.61
CA ALA A 234 0.31 11.20 -0.68
C ALA A 234 0.07 12.71 -0.63
N LEU A 235 0.79 13.43 0.24
CA LEU A 235 0.69 14.88 0.37
C LEU A 235 1.15 15.61 -0.90
N GLU A 236 2.19 15.13 -1.57
CA GLU A 236 2.62 15.62 -2.89
C GLU A 236 1.49 15.49 -3.92
N ALA A 237 0.83 14.32 -4.01
CA ALA A 237 -0.24 14.06 -4.97
C ALA A 237 -1.45 15.01 -4.83
N VAL A 238 -1.65 15.61 -3.65
CA VAL A 238 -2.71 16.60 -3.39
C VAL A 238 -2.18 18.01 -3.14
N SER A 239 -0.92 18.29 -3.53
CA SER A 239 -0.27 19.62 -3.44
C SER A 239 -0.17 20.19 -2.02
N LEU A 240 0.11 19.34 -1.03
CA LEU A 240 0.28 19.68 0.39
C LEU A 240 1.70 19.42 0.92
N ALA A 241 2.67 19.14 0.05
CA ALA A 241 4.06 18.87 0.44
C ALA A 241 4.78 20.06 1.11
N ALA A 242 4.28 21.29 0.96
CA ALA A 242 4.86 22.49 1.57
C ALA A 242 4.38 22.77 3.01
N GLN A 243 3.49 21.94 3.56
CA GLN A 243 2.89 22.14 4.88
C GLN A 243 3.87 21.77 6.02
N ASP A 244 3.67 22.34 7.20
CA ASP A 244 4.62 22.18 8.31
C ASP A 244 4.79 20.72 8.78
N TYR A 245 3.73 19.90 8.72
CA TYR A 245 3.84 18.47 9.01
C TYR A 245 4.71 17.74 7.99
N ALA A 246 4.69 18.13 6.71
CA ALA A 246 5.55 17.56 5.68
C ALA A 246 7.01 17.97 5.90
N ARG A 247 7.27 19.24 6.25
CA ARG A 247 8.63 19.72 6.57
C ARG A 247 9.25 19.00 7.77
N ARG A 248 8.48 18.74 8.82
CA ARG A 248 8.94 17.93 9.97
C ARG A 248 9.30 16.51 9.55
N ALA A 249 8.47 15.89 8.72
CA ALA A 249 8.72 14.54 8.23
C ALA A 249 9.95 14.45 7.31
N VAL A 250 10.17 15.45 6.44
CA VAL A 250 11.40 15.55 5.63
C VAL A 250 12.63 15.69 6.51
N ARG A 251 12.55 16.53 7.56
CA ARG A 251 13.64 16.67 8.54
C ARG A 251 13.93 15.32 9.20
N TRP A 252 12.89 14.63 9.66
CA TRP A 252 13.04 13.31 10.26
C TRP A 252 13.69 12.31 9.30
N LEU A 253 13.29 12.27 8.02
CA LEU A 253 13.95 11.40 7.03
C LEU A 253 15.43 11.76 6.82
N ARG A 254 15.79 13.05 6.80
CA ARG A 254 17.20 13.47 6.71
C ARG A 254 18.00 13.02 7.94
N GLU A 255 17.42 13.09 9.13
CA GLU A 255 18.05 12.63 10.38
C GLU A 255 18.13 11.10 10.47
N ALA A 256 17.15 10.39 9.91
CA ALA A 256 17.07 8.94 9.84
C ALA A 256 18.00 8.32 8.78
N GLN A 257 18.45 9.09 7.80
CA GLN A 257 19.33 8.60 6.76
C GLN A 257 20.70 8.21 7.33
N ARG A 258 21.19 7.04 6.92
CA ARG A 258 22.48 6.51 7.37
C ARG A 258 23.64 7.21 6.65
N PRO A 259 24.87 7.17 7.20
CA PRO A 259 26.04 7.78 6.58
C PRO A 259 26.37 7.29 5.17
N ASP A 260 25.96 6.07 4.80
CA ASP A 260 26.13 5.49 3.45
C ASP A 260 25.00 5.88 2.49
N GLY A 261 24.09 6.77 2.89
CA GLY A 261 22.95 7.24 2.10
C GLY A 261 21.70 6.37 2.19
N SER A 262 21.78 5.20 2.82
CA SER A 262 20.66 4.27 2.89
C SER A 262 19.65 4.60 4.00
N PHE A 263 18.51 3.94 3.93
CA PHE A 263 17.60 3.77 5.05
C PHE A 263 17.53 2.30 5.44
N GLY A 264 17.34 2.05 6.73
CA GLY A 264 17.27 0.70 7.28
C GLY A 264 16.54 0.71 8.60
N GLU A 265 15.53 -0.12 8.76
CA GLU A 265 14.72 -0.18 9.98
C GLU A 265 14.38 -1.63 10.31
N SER A 266 14.75 -2.06 11.52
CA SER A 266 14.47 -3.42 11.98
C SER A 266 13.06 -3.55 12.54
N LEU A 267 12.57 -4.80 12.57
CA LEU A 267 11.30 -5.18 13.19
C LEU A 267 11.18 -4.76 14.66
N HIS A 268 12.31 -4.52 15.32
CA HIS A 268 12.36 -4.12 16.72
C HIS A 268 11.71 -2.75 16.97
N SER A 269 11.62 -1.87 15.96
CA SER A 269 11.01 -0.55 16.12
C SER A 269 9.50 -0.59 16.43
N TYR A 270 8.83 -1.73 16.22
CA TYR A 270 7.47 -1.96 16.70
C TYR A 270 7.38 -2.14 18.22
N HIS A 271 8.41 -2.72 18.84
CA HIS A 271 8.50 -2.91 20.29
C HIS A 271 9.11 -1.71 21.01
N ALA A 272 10.10 -1.07 20.37
CA ALA A 272 10.91 0.00 20.93
C ALA A 272 10.89 1.23 20.01
N PRO A 273 9.90 2.13 20.12
CA PRO A 273 9.75 3.32 19.27
C PRO A 273 10.90 4.33 19.39
N GLU A 274 11.89 4.12 20.25
CA GLU A 274 13.15 4.87 20.30
C GLU A 274 14.18 4.35 19.27
N THR A 275 13.94 3.17 18.69
CA THR A 275 14.81 2.52 17.69
C THR A 275 14.36 2.74 16.24
N LYS A 276 13.53 3.76 16.00
CA LYS A 276 13.05 4.08 14.64
C LYS A 276 14.22 4.31 13.70
N ALA A 277 14.06 3.83 12.47
CA ALA A 277 15.11 3.90 11.44
C ALA A 277 16.48 3.34 11.89
N GLN A 278 16.48 2.38 12.83
CA GLN A 278 17.66 1.61 13.20
C GLN A 278 17.48 0.16 12.75
N GLY A 279 18.39 -0.30 11.89
CA GLY A 279 18.40 -1.63 11.31
C GLY A 279 19.52 -1.79 10.28
N GLY A 280 19.59 -2.96 9.64
CA GLY A 280 20.40 -3.14 8.44
C GLY A 280 19.84 -2.30 7.29
N SER A 281 20.72 -1.80 6.41
CA SER A 281 20.31 -1.06 5.20
C SER A 281 19.58 -2.00 4.24
N THR A 282 18.43 -1.58 3.73
CA THR A 282 17.64 -2.38 2.78
C THR A 282 17.32 -1.58 1.53
N ALA A 283 17.12 -2.27 0.41
CA ALA A 283 16.84 -1.62 -0.86
C ALA A 283 15.42 -1.02 -0.85
N SER A 284 14.44 -1.75 -0.33
CA SER A 284 13.06 -1.28 -0.25
C SER A 284 12.89 -0.10 0.70
N GLN A 285 13.48 -0.11 1.91
CA GLN A 285 13.38 1.03 2.83
C GLN A 285 14.14 2.25 2.32
N THR A 286 15.29 2.07 1.67
CA THR A 286 16.00 3.18 1.02
C THR A 286 15.15 3.80 -0.08
N ALA A 287 14.47 2.98 -0.88
CA ALA A 287 13.53 3.45 -1.88
C ALA A 287 12.35 4.22 -1.27
N TRP A 288 11.78 3.77 -0.16
CA TRP A 288 10.69 4.51 0.54
C TRP A 288 11.14 5.86 1.08
N GLY A 289 12.32 5.91 1.71
CA GLY A 289 12.94 7.15 2.16
C GLY A 289 13.18 8.11 0.98
N LEU A 290 13.75 7.61 -0.13
CA LEU A 290 13.96 8.38 -1.36
C LEU A 290 12.64 8.90 -1.93
N ILE A 291 11.59 8.07 -2.02
CA ILE A 291 10.25 8.47 -2.49
C ILE A 291 9.69 9.62 -1.65
N GLY A 292 9.83 9.55 -0.32
CA GLY A 292 9.39 10.62 0.59
C GLY A 292 10.21 11.90 0.43
N LEU A 293 11.53 11.80 0.34
CA LEU A 293 12.40 12.96 0.12
C LEU A 293 12.13 13.63 -1.23
N LEU A 294 11.92 12.85 -2.30
CA LEU A 294 11.57 13.37 -3.62
C LEU A 294 10.29 14.20 -3.60
N ALA A 295 9.34 13.82 -2.75
CA ALA A 295 7.99 14.38 -2.70
C ALA A 295 7.92 15.77 -2.03
N ALA A 296 8.80 16.05 -1.06
CA ALA A 296 8.66 17.23 -0.20
C ALA A 296 9.95 17.94 0.20
N ALA A 297 11.14 17.40 -0.15
CA ALA A 297 12.39 18.06 0.22
C ALA A 297 12.59 19.37 -0.56
N ASP A 298 12.91 20.43 0.18
CA ASP A 298 13.31 21.73 -0.32
C ASP A 298 14.82 21.96 -0.13
N GLY A 299 15.42 22.68 -1.09
CA GLY A 299 16.81 23.13 -1.01
C GLY A 299 17.84 22.01 -1.18
N ASP A 300 18.32 21.47 -0.05
CA ASP A 300 19.43 20.50 -0.02
C ASP A 300 19.01 19.12 -0.55
N GLU A 301 19.57 18.77 -1.70
CA GLU A 301 19.35 17.48 -2.39
C GLU A 301 20.36 16.40 -2.00
N SER A 302 21.33 16.67 -1.11
CA SER A 302 22.37 15.70 -0.73
C SER A 302 21.78 14.38 -0.23
N ALA A 303 20.73 14.45 0.60
CA ALA A 303 20.04 13.25 1.08
C ALA A 303 19.40 12.43 -0.05
N ILE A 304 18.90 13.09 -1.09
CA ILE A 304 18.32 12.44 -2.27
C ILE A 304 19.43 11.77 -3.07
N ASP A 305 20.50 12.51 -3.38
CA ASP A 305 21.60 12.02 -4.20
C ASP A 305 22.36 10.86 -3.50
N ASN A 306 22.48 10.89 -2.17
CA ASN A 306 23.06 9.82 -1.38
C ASN A 306 22.21 8.54 -1.41
N ALA A 307 20.89 8.65 -1.29
CA ALA A 307 19.99 7.50 -1.39
C ALA A 307 19.99 6.88 -2.79
N VAL A 308 20.05 7.71 -3.84
CA VAL A 308 20.22 7.27 -5.22
C VAL A 308 21.55 6.53 -5.39
N SER A 309 22.65 7.10 -4.90
CA SER A 309 23.99 6.49 -4.99
C SER A 309 24.02 5.12 -4.31
N TYR A 310 23.45 5.00 -3.10
CA TYR A 310 23.34 3.70 -2.42
C TYR A 310 22.60 2.66 -3.27
N LEU A 311 21.44 3.01 -3.84
CA LEU A 311 20.67 2.07 -4.66
C LEU A 311 21.45 1.65 -5.92
N LEU A 312 22.14 2.57 -6.58
CA LEU A 312 22.95 2.24 -7.76
C LEU A 312 24.16 1.36 -7.39
N ASP A 313 24.86 1.69 -6.30
CA ASP A 313 26.06 0.96 -5.86
C ASP A 313 25.75 -0.45 -5.34
N ARG A 314 24.52 -0.69 -4.88
CA ARG A 314 24.05 -1.99 -4.35
C ARG A 314 23.23 -2.81 -5.35
N GLN A 315 23.09 -2.34 -6.58
CA GLN A 315 22.45 -3.13 -7.63
C GLN A 315 23.32 -4.34 -7.98
N ASN A 316 22.73 -5.53 -8.00
CA ASN A 316 23.38 -6.75 -8.43
C ASN A 316 23.65 -6.72 -9.95
N ALA A 317 24.57 -7.57 -10.42
CA ALA A 317 24.92 -7.64 -11.85
C ALA A 317 23.74 -8.05 -12.77
N ASP A 318 22.72 -8.74 -12.23
CA ASP A 318 21.50 -9.11 -12.95
C ASP A 318 20.42 -8.00 -12.93
N GLY A 319 20.71 -6.86 -12.32
CA GLY A 319 19.81 -5.71 -12.18
C GLY A 319 18.90 -5.76 -10.95
N SER A 320 18.92 -6.84 -10.17
CA SER A 320 18.14 -6.97 -8.92
C SER A 320 18.83 -6.30 -7.72
N TRP A 321 18.17 -6.30 -6.56
CA TRP A 321 18.83 -6.02 -5.27
C TRP A 321 18.70 -7.20 -4.32
N SER A 322 19.73 -7.38 -3.50
CA SER A 322 19.72 -8.36 -2.39
C SER A 322 19.03 -7.74 -1.17
N GLU A 323 18.18 -8.52 -0.51
CA GLU A 323 17.44 -8.07 0.68
C GLU A 323 17.07 -9.30 1.53
N ASP A 324 17.79 -9.48 2.63
CA ASP A 324 17.57 -10.60 3.55
C ASP A 324 16.52 -10.26 4.61
N GLU A 325 16.52 -9.01 5.06
CA GLU A 325 15.61 -8.45 6.06
C GLU A 325 14.15 -8.51 5.63
N PHE A 326 13.27 -8.59 6.62
CA PHE A 326 11.83 -8.53 6.44
C PHE A 326 11.39 -7.07 6.52
N THR A 327 10.72 -6.60 5.47
CA THR A 327 10.27 -5.21 5.36
C THR A 327 8.75 -5.08 5.31
N GLY A 328 8.02 -6.20 5.34
CA GLY A 328 6.57 -6.26 5.47
C GLY A 328 6.11 -6.63 6.88
N THR A 329 4.91 -6.17 7.25
CA THR A 329 4.29 -6.44 8.55
C THR A 329 2.86 -6.93 8.35
N GLY A 330 2.51 -8.09 8.91
CA GLY A 330 1.11 -8.51 9.01
C GLY A 330 0.49 -8.01 10.31
N PHE A 331 1.12 -8.32 11.44
CA PHE A 331 0.72 -7.88 12.77
C PHE A 331 1.95 -7.35 13.53
N PRO A 332 2.02 -6.05 13.85
CA PRO A 332 3.08 -5.49 14.67
C PRO A 332 3.35 -6.34 15.91
N CYS A 333 4.62 -6.63 16.18
CA CYS A 333 5.09 -7.43 17.32
C CYS A 333 4.74 -8.93 17.30
N VAL A 334 4.08 -9.42 16.26
CA VAL A 334 3.53 -10.79 16.22
C VAL A 334 3.87 -11.51 14.93
N PHE A 335 3.69 -10.86 13.79
CA PHE A 335 3.76 -11.51 12.49
C PHE A 335 4.32 -10.58 11.41
N TYR A 336 5.42 -11.00 10.80
CA TYR A 336 6.18 -10.23 9.83
C TYR A 336 6.26 -10.97 8.50
N LEU A 337 6.38 -10.21 7.41
CA LEU A 337 6.27 -10.70 6.05
C LEU A 337 7.51 -10.35 5.24
N LYS A 338 7.92 -11.27 4.36
CA LYS A 338 8.93 -11.01 3.33
C LYS A 338 8.25 -10.89 1.97
N TYR A 339 8.13 -9.65 1.50
CA TYR A 339 7.69 -9.36 0.14
C TYR A 339 8.86 -9.47 -0.83
N HIS A 340 8.99 -10.60 -1.52
CA HIS A 340 10.17 -10.89 -2.33
C HIS A 340 10.41 -9.91 -3.48
N LEU A 341 9.38 -9.22 -3.97
CA LEU A 341 9.49 -8.26 -5.07
C LEU A 341 9.76 -6.82 -4.61
N TYR A 342 9.63 -6.49 -3.31
CA TYR A 342 9.88 -5.13 -2.80
C TYR A 342 11.29 -4.64 -3.10
N ARG A 343 12.28 -5.53 -2.93
CA ARG A 343 13.68 -5.26 -3.24
C ARG A 343 13.93 -4.86 -4.70
N ASN A 344 13.02 -5.16 -5.62
CA ASN A 344 13.18 -4.80 -7.04
C ASN A 344 12.24 -3.66 -7.44
N SER A 345 10.95 -3.79 -7.11
CA SER A 345 9.92 -2.87 -7.59
C SER A 345 10.06 -1.48 -6.97
N PHE A 346 10.39 -1.38 -5.68
CA PHE A 346 10.54 -0.06 -5.03
C PHE A 346 11.81 0.68 -5.46
N PRO A 347 13.01 0.07 -5.49
CA PRO A 347 14.20 0.74 -6.01
C PRO A 347 14.04 1.23 -7.45
N LEU A 348 13.49 0.38 -8.33
CA LEU A 348 13.22 0.78 -9.71
C LEU A 348 12.27 1.98 -9.76
N TYR A 349 11.17 1.94 -9.00
CA TYR A 349 10.22 3.04 -8.93
C TYR A 349 10.87 4.33 -8.41
N ALA A 350 11.63 4.27 -7.32
CA ALA A 350 12.26 5.45 -6.70
C ALA A 350 13.32 6.09 -7.62
N LEU A 351 14.17 5.27 -8.24
CA LEU A 351 15.17 5.74 -9.22
C LEU A 351 14.53 6.34 -10.46
N ALA A 352 13.45 5.72 -10.96
CA ALA A 352 12.69 6.24 -12.10
C ALA A 352 12.09 7.62 -11.79
N ARG A 353 11.48 7.79 -10.61
CA ARG A 353 10.96 9.09 -10.16
C ARG A 353 12.06 10.14 -10.07
N TYR A 354 13.22 9.79 -9.50
CA TYR A 354 14.36 10.70 -9.43
C TYR A 354 14.79 11.16 -10.83
N ARG A 355 14.97 10.21 -11.77
CA ARG A 355 15.32 10.51 -13.17
C ARG A 355 14.29 11.43 -13.81
N ASN A 356 13.00 11.11 -13.70
CA ASN A 356 11.91 11.88 -14.30
C ASN A 356 11.86 13.30 -13.73
N ARG A 357 12.04 13.46 -12.41
CA ARG A 357 12.12 14.77 -11.75
C ARG A 357 13.29 15.61 -12.27
N LYS A 358 14.49 15.03 -12.41
CA LYS A 358 15.67 15.73 -12.95
C LYS A 358 15.49 16.12 -14.42
N GLN A 359 14.69 15.39 -15.18
CA GLN A 359 14.34 15.69 -16.56
C GLN A 359 13.17 16.68 -16.71
N GLY A 360 12.52 17.08 -15.61
CA GLY A 360 11.31 17.91 -15.65
C GLY A 360 10.10 17.19 -16.26
N ALA A 361 10.11 15.86 -16.30
CA ALA A 361 8.98 15.07 -16.77
C ALA A 361 7.87 15.05 -15.71
N GLY A 362 6.64 15.34 -16.14
CA GLY A 362 5.46 15.20 -15.29
C GLY A 362 5.07 13.74 -15.09
N GLU A 363 4.25 13.45 -14.07
CA GLU A 363 3.72 12.11 -13.87
C GLU A 363 2.75 11.73 -15.01
N SER A 364 2.94 10.52 -15.55
CA SER A 364 2.13 9.95 -16.61
C SER A 364 0.73 9.57 -16.12
N SER A 365 -0.29 9.82 -16.94
CA SER A 365 -1.69 9.48 -16.67
C SER A 365 -2.40 9.21 -17.99
N ALA A 366 -2.82 7.97 -18.21
CA ALA A 366 -3.61 7.58 -19.39
C ALA A 366 -5.12 7.78 -19.17
N LEU A 367 -5.56 7.88 -17.90
CA LEU A 367 -6.95 8.10 -17.52
C LEU A 367 -7.07 9.18 -16.43
N ARG A 368 -7.94 10.15 -16.67
CA ARG A 368 -8.36 11.16 -15.68
C ARG A 368 -9.86 11.10 -15.49
N LEU A 369 -10.31 11.43 -14.29
CA LEU A 369 -11.73 11.48 -13.93
C LEU A 369 -12.04 12.87 -13.38
N ASP A 370 -13.30 13.26 -13.43
CA ASP A 370 -13.77 14.46 -12.73
C ASP A 370 -14.33 14.06 -11.36
N PRO A 371 -13.74 14.53 -10.24
CA PRO A 371 -14.28 14.28 -8.90
C PRO A 371 -15.75 14.67 -8.74
N CYS A 372 -16.26 15.64 -9.52
CA CYS A 372 -17.66 16.07 -9.49
C CYS A 372 -18.63 15.00 -10.00
N ASP A 373 -18.17 14.01 -10.78
CA ASP A 373 -18.99 12.88 -11.23
C ASP A 373 -19.34 11.93 -10.07
N PHE A 374 -18.58 11.98 -8.98
CA PHE A 374 -18.69 11.04 -7.88
C PHE A 374 -19.57 11.62 -6.79
N ARG A 375 -20.73 10.99 -6.60
CA ARG A 375 -21.61 11.32 -5.48
C ARG A 375 -21.30 10.41 -4.31
N LEU A 376 -20.78 10.99 -3.25
CA LEU A 376 -20.80 10.34 -1.94
C LEU A 376 -22.26 10.26 -1.48
N ARG A 377 -22.73 9.08 -1.08
CA ARG A 377 -24.11 8.91 -0.56
C ARG A 377 -24.33 9.84 0.66
N SER A 378 -25.59 10.20 0.91
CA SER A 378 -26.00 11.28 1.83
C SER A 378 -25.44 11.22 3.27
N GLY A 379 -24.91 10.09 3.73
CA GLY A 379 -24.21 9.97 5.03
C GLY A 379 -22.76 10.48 5.07
N PHE A 380 -22.19 10.94 3.95
CA PHE A 380 -20.81 11.43 3.84
C PHE A 380 -20.69 12.96 3.78
N GLN A 381 -21.81 13.65 3.60
CA GLN A 381 -21.93 15.10 3.79
C GLN A 381 -22.12 15.31 5.29
N GLY A 382 -21.11 15.88 5.95
CA GLY A 382 -20.95 15.84 7.41
C GLY A 382 -22.14 16.40 8.19
N ALA A 383 -22.29 15.92 9.43
CA ALA A 383 -22.81 16.79 10.48
C ALA A 383 -21.88 18.01 10.54
N GLY A 384 -22.44 19.17 10.18
CA GLY A 384 -21.76 20.47 10.22
C GLY A 384 -21.49 20.95 11.63
#